data_AF-A0A7K4IFY2-F1
#
_entry.id   AF-A0A7K4IFY2-F1
#
_cell.length_a   1.000
_cell.length_b   1.000
_cell.length_c   1.000
_cell.angle_alpha   90.00
_cell.angle_beta   90.00
_cell.angle_gamma   90.00
#
_symmetry.space_group_name_H-M   'P 1'
#
loop_
_entity.id
_entity.type
_entity.pdbx_description
1 polymer ?
#
loop_
_entity_poly.entity_id
_entity_poly.type
_entity_poly.pdbx_seq_one_letter_code
_entity_poly.pdbx_strand_id
1 'polypeptide(L)'
;MTGHGLSSVLSPAIDFQFPMGDIAAVVPYALPLAFVGILILLYQRFMKQTELNRNVLFVTSVLCLLSSFLLVFYAGFGPTLWGPMGPTFGSWWTFVGGLQAITDAVFGSVATAVLFLLAVTVVSGYVAFRVIVPPNPDFVALREQLKSAQDASGRVKSDIERLEREKKELTEFVAEKEQRLQVLQTELDGLKELVSEGEKARKALEVQLKEAASSAGAASDAEQELLDTIAKKDQAIGALQAQIEELRKSMKTPAIAAVATGGEATKTDTKTRELEAQLMEIRRRAETAADFAQSVITDLPELVSEVQASALDPSAKIALSTLLENIVKAIDRVSRPPGDKTQEGPRVEMIGAVMMAHEIADGIKKMARR
;
A
#
# COMPACT_ATOMS: atom_id res chain seq x y z
N MET A 1 46.61 -87.70 57.78
CA MET A 1 46.71 -86.22 57.76
C MET A 1 46.69 -85.79 56.31
N THR A 2 45.50 -85.48 55.81
CA THR A 2 45.18 -85.18 54.42
C THR A 2 44.96 -83.67 54.30
N GLY A 3 45.92 -82.96 53.70
CA GLY A 3 45.77 -81.56 53.32
C GLY A 3 45.20 -81.48 51.91
N HIS A 4 43.87 -81.33 51.79
CA HIS A 4 43.25 -80.86 50.56
C HIS A 4 43.54 -79.36 50.43
N GLY A 5 44.31 -79.00 49.40
CA GLY A 5 44.68 -77.63 49.09
C GLY A 5 43.49 -76.80 48.65
N LEU A 6 43.35 -75.64 49.30
CA LEU A 6 42.34 -74.59 49.11
C LEU A 6 42.41 -73.85 47.75
N SER A 7 43.06 -74.40 46.73
CA SER A 7 43.23 -73.75 45.42
C SER A 7 42.06 -73.96 44.45
N SER A 8 41.03 -74.74 44.81
CA SER A 8 39.90 -75.03 43.92
C SER A 8 38.64 -74.17 44.15
N VAL A 9 38.66 -73.21 45.09
CA VAL A 9 37.43 -72.53 45.57
C VAL A 9 37.34 -71.05 45.15
N LEU A 10 38.34 -70.50 44.43
CA LEU A 10 38.34 -69.09 43.99
C LEU A 10 38.36 -68.91 42.46
N SER A 11 37.65 -69.77 41.73
CA SER A 11 37.18 -69.43 40.38
C SER A 11 35.66 -69.46 40.36
N PRO A 12 34.97 -68.31 40.53
CA PRO A 12 33.67 -68.16 39.91
C PRO A 12 33.96 -67.86 38.43
N ALA A 13 34.35 -68.89 37.67
CA ALA A 13 34.20 -68.81 36.23
C ALA A 13 32.69 -68.82 35.99
N ILE A 14 32.09 -67.63 35.89
CA ILE A 14 30.70 -67.54 35.43
C ILE A 14 30.74 -68.02 33.98
N ASP A 15 30.41 -69.30 33.80
CA ASP A 15 30.36 -69.93 32.48
C ASP A 15 29.06 -69.48 31.80
N PHE A 16 29.15 -68.32 31.15
CA PHE A 16 28.07 -67.81 30.33
C PHE A 16 27.97 -68.68 29.08
N GLN A 17 27.06 -69.65 29.10
CA GLN A 17 26.76 -70.46 27.93
C GLN A 17 26.40 -69.59 26.71
N PHE A 18 26.65 -70.13 25.51
CA PHE A 18 26.28 -69.47 24.26
C PHE A 18 24.81 -69.00 24.28
N PRO A 19 24.49 -67.75 23.89
CA PRO A 19 25.35 -66.71 23.31
C PRO A 19 25.93 -65.67 24.28
N MET A 20 25.64 -65.77 25.59
CA MET A 20 26.02 -64.71 26.53
C MET A 20 27.53 -64.60 26.76
N GLY A 21 28.27 -65.71 26.75
CA GLY A 21 29.73 -65.69 26.95
C GLY A 21 30.47 -65.00 25.81
N ASP A 22 30.06 -65.27 24.57
CA ASP A 22 30.68 -64.67 23.39
C ASP A 22 30.35 -63.17 23.30
N ILE A 23 29.13 -62.77 23.67
CA ILE A 23 28.78 -61.35 23.77
C ILE A 23 29.61 -60.67 24.87
N ALA A 24 29.74 -61.28 26.05
CA ALA A 24 30.51 -60.72 27.16
C ALA A 24 32.01 -60.56 26.81
N ALA A 25 32.57 -61.49 26.03
CA ALA A 25 33.95 -61.41 25.54
C ALA A 25 34.17 -60.27 24.53
N VAL A 26 33.14 -59.89 23.78
CA VAL A 26 33.21 -58.85 22.75
C VAL A 26 32.91 -57.44 23.29
N VAL A 27 32.16 -57.32 24.39
CA VAL A 27 31.79 -56.03 25.01
C VAL A 27 32.97 -55.09 25.27
N PRO A 28 34.13 -55.53 25.79
CA PRO A 28 35.30 -54.66 26.02
C PRO A 28 35.84 -54.00 24.76
N TYR A 29 35.55 -54.55 23.57
CA TYR A 29 35.99 -54.02 22.29
C TYR A 29 34.88 -53.25 21.58
N ALA A 30 33.66 -53.79 21.58
CA ALA A 30 32.53 -53.19 20.91
C ALA A 30 32.12 -51.86 21.55
N LEU A 31 32.07 -51.80 22.89
CA LEU A 31 31.56 -50.61 23.59
C LEU A 31 32.47 -49.38 23.40
N PRO A 32 33.81 -49.45 23.56
CA PRO A 32 34.67 -48.31 23.27
C PRO A 32 34.60 -47.87 21.81
N LEU A 33 34.46 -48.83 20.89
CA LEU A 33 34.46 -48.57 19.45
C LEU A 33 33.13 -47.93 19.01
N ALA A 34 32.00 -48.35 19.58
CA ALA A 34 30.72 -47.67 19.45
C ALA A 34 30.75 -46.26 20.05
N PHE A 35 31.32 -46.11 21.25
CA PHE A 35 31.42 -44.81 21.91
C PHE A 35 32.25 -43.81 21.10
N VAL A 36 33.40 -44.23 20.56
CA VAL A 36 34.21 -43.42 19.65
C VAL A 36 33.45 -43.07 18.37
N GLY A 37 32.74 -44.03 17.78
CA GLY A 37 31.90 -43.79 16.60
C GLY A 37 30.82 -42.73 16.85
N ILE A 38 30.10 -42.81 17.98
CA ILE A 38 29.07 -41.84 18.37
C ILE A 38 29.69 -40.46 18.62
N LEU A 39 30.80 -40.37 19.34
CA LEU A 39 31.48 -39.10 19.59
C LEU A 39 31.92 -38.40 18.30
N ILE A 40 32.46 -39.14 17.34
CA ILE A 40 32.89 -38.59 16.06
C ILE A 40 31.67 -38.13 15.22
N LEU A 41 30.55 -38.86 15.25
CA LEU A 41 29.30 -38.42 14.60
C LEU A 41 28.77 -37.12 15.19
N LEU A 42 28.74 -37.01 16.52
CA LEU A 42 28.27 -35.80 17.21
C LEU A 42 29.18 -34.61 16.90
N TYR A 43 30.49 -34.84 16.78
CA TYR A 43 31.47 -33.80 16.43
C TYR A 43 31.24 -33.21 15.03
N GLN A 44 30.80 -34.02 14.06
CA GLN A 44 30.58 -33.54 12.69
C GLN A 44 29.56 -32.42 12.59
N ARG A 45 28.65 -32.30 13.55
CA ARG A 45 27.68 -31.19 13.63
C ARG A 45 28.37 -29.83 13.70
N PHE A 46 29.59 -29.77 14.25
CA PHE A 46 30.33 -28.52 14.45
C PHE A 46 31.28 -28.17 13.28
N MET A 47 31.44 -29.06 12.29
CA MET A 47 32.36 -28.85 11.17
C MET A 47 31.65 -28.34 9.90
N LYS A 48 32.35 -27.49 9.13
CA LYS A 48 31.82 -26.92 7.88
C LYS A 48 31.59 -28.01 6.83
N GLN A 49 30.53 -27.85 6.04
CA GLN A 49 30.05 -28.90 5.15
C GLN A 49 31.01 -29.27 4.00
N THR A 50 31.94 -28.37 3.68
CA THR A 50 32.83 -28.46 2.51
C THR A 50 34.20 -29.06 2.80
N GLU A 51 34.51 -29.41 4.05
CA GLU A 51 35.84 -29.92 4.39
C GLU A 51 35.93 -31.44 4.19
N LEU A 52 36.93 -31.89 3.42
CA LEU A 52 37.27 -33.31 3.20
C LEU A 52 37.43 -34.07 4.53
N ASN A 53 37.90 -33.38 5.56
CA ASN A 53 38.02 -33.86 6.93
C ASN A 53 36.68 -34.35 7.52
N ARG A 54 35.55 -33.71 7.16
CA ARG A 54 34.21 -34.11 7.63
C ARG A 54 33.79 -35.45 7.02
N ASN A 55 34.08 -35.66 5.74
CA ASN A 55 33.76 -36.90 5.04
C ASN A 55 34.61 -38.06 5.57
N VAL A 56 35.89 -37.82 5.82
CA VAL A 56 36.78 -38.84 6.43
C VAL A 56 36.28 -39.21 7.82
N LEU A 57 35.96 -38.23 8.67
CA LEU A 57 35.43 -38.50 10.02
C LEU A 57 34.07 -39.20 9.98
N PHE A 58 33.20 -38.87 9.01
CA PHE A 58 31.95 -39.58 8.78
C PHE A 58 32.18 -41.05 8.44
N VAL A 59 33.01 -41.31 7.44
CA VAL A 59 33.36 -42.68 7.04
C VAL A 59 33.97 -43.45 8.20
N THR A 60 34.93 -42.86 8.93
CA THR A 60 35.53 -43.49 10.12
C THR A 60 34.50 -43.79 11.20
N SER A 61 33.57 -42.87 11.47
CA SER A 61 32.53 -43.08 12.48
C SER A 61 31.53 -44.18 12.10
N VAL A 62 31.14 -44.24 10.82
CA VAL A 62 30.27 -45.28 10.28
C VAL A 62 30.99 -46.63 10.31
N LEU A 63 32.27 -46.68 9.94
CA LEU A 63 33.08 -47.89 10.03
C LEU A 63 33.19 -48.38 11.48
N CYS A 64 33.42 -47.49 12.45
CA CYS A 64 33.43 -47.88 13.86
C CYS A 64 32.07 -48.47 14.28
N LEU A 65 30.97 -47.79 14.01
CA LEU A 65 29.65 -48.31 14.39
C LEU A 65 29.31 -49.63 13.71
N LEU A 66 29.64 -49.75 12.41
CA LEU A 66 29.43 -50.97 11.65
C LEU A 66 30.28 -52.12 12.21
N SER A 67 31.56 -51.88 12.48
CA SER A 67 32.45 -52.88 13.07
C SER A 67 31.98 -53.30 14.47
N SER A 68 31.57 -52.36 15.32
CA SER A 68 31.01 -52.68 16.64
C SER A 68 29.72 -53.49 16.53
N PHE A 69 28.84 -53.12 15.61
CA PHE A 69 27.59 -53.83 15.39
C PHE A 69 27.85 -55.24 14.86
N LEU A 70 28.72 -55.38 13.86
CA LEU A 70 29.11 -56.67 13.29
C LEU A 70 29.79 -57.57 14.33
N LEU A 71 30.62 -57.02 15.21
CA LEU A 71 31.24 -57.78 16.30
C LEU A 71 30.19 -58.36 17.25
N VAL A 72 29.23 -57.54 17.71
CA VAL A 72 28.15 -58.01 18.60
C VAL A 72 27.19 -58.96 17.89
N PHE A 73 26.86 -58.66 16.63
CA PHE A 73 25.96 -59.49 15.82
C PHE A 73 26.59 -60.85 15.53
N TYR A 74 27.85 -60.87 15.14
CA TYR A 74 28.58 -62.10 14.87
C TYR A 74 28.76 -62.91 16.17
N ALA A 75 29.08 -62.27 17.30
CA ALA A 75 29.16 -62.93 18.60
C ALA A 75 27.83 -63.54 19.07
N GLY A 76 26.72 -62.81 18.92
CA GLY A 76 25.40 -63.25 19.39
C GLY A 76 24.70 -64.27 18.50
N PHE A 77 24.98 -64.26 17.19
CA PHE A 77 24.26 -65.06 16.20
C PHE A 77 25.16 -66.02 15.40
N GLY A 78 26.47 -66.03 15.64
CA GLY A 78 27.45 -66.84 14.91
C GLY A 78 27.03 -68.32 14.77
N PRO A 79 26.95 -69.09 15.86
CA PRO A 79 26.58 -70.50 15.83
C PRO A 79 25.19 -70.79 15.24
N THR A 80 24.21 -69.91 15.44
CA THR A 80 22.80 -70.14 15.09
C THR A 80 22.45 -69.76 13.65
N LEU A 81 22.99 -68.65 13.14
CA LEU A 81 22.74 -68.19 11.77
C LEU A 81 23.71 -68.78 10.75
N TRP A 82 24.93 -69.09 11.17
CA TRP A 82 26.02 -69.43 10.26
C TRP A 82 26.41 -70.91 10.31
N GLY A 83 25.94 -71.64 11.34
CA GLY A 83 26.03 -73.08 11.49
C GLY A 83 27.47 -73.62 11.60
N PRO A 84 27.65 -74.89 12.02
CA PRO A 84 28.97 -75.50 12.08
C PRO A 84 29.57 -75.80 10.69
N MET A 85 28.76 -75.90 9.63
CA MET A 85 29.16 -76.27 8.25
C MET A 85 28.44 -75.46 7.15
N GLY A 86 27.98 -74.24 7.43
CA GLY A 86 27.48 -73.33 6.38
C GLY A 86 28.65 -72.66 5.62
N PRO A 87 28.50 -72.31 4.33
CA PRO A 87 29.51 -71.55 3.60
C PRO A 87 29.56 -70.13 4.15
N THR A 88 30.36 -69.97 5.18
CA THR A 88 30.57 -68.75 5.93
C THR A 88 31.85 -68.09 5.44
N PHE A 89 31.87 -66.76 5.40
CA PHE A 89 33.11 -65.99 5.19
C PHE A 89 34.05 -66.28 6.38
N GLY A 90 34.82 -67.37 6.31
CA GLY A 90 35.65 -67.90 7.39
C GLY A 90 34.86 -68.74 8.41
N SER A 91 35.47 -69.78 8.96
CA SER A 91 34.81 -70.62 9.97
C SER A 91 34.61 -69.85 11.27
N TRP A 92 33.44 -70.00 11.90
CA TRP A 92 33.12 -69.46 13.23
C TRP A 92 34.24 -69.70 14.25
N TRP A 93 34.80 -70.91 14.23
CA TRP A 93 35.95 -71.29 15.06
C TRP A 93 37.22 -70.48 14.79
N THR A 94 37.47 -70.08 13.54
CA THR A 94 38.60 -69.20 13.21
C THR A 94 38.36 -67.79 13.74
N PHE A 95 37.13 -67.29 13.70
CA PHE A 95 36.80 -65.99 14.29
C PHE A 95 36.92 -66.01 15.81
N VAL A 96 36.31 -66.99 16.48
CA VAL A 96 36.40 -67.13 17.95
C VAL A 96 37.85 -67.37 18.36
N GLY A 97 38.58 -68.23 17.65
CA GLY A 97 40.00 -68.46 17.89
C GLY A 97 40.87 -67.21 17.66
N GLY A 98 40.55 -66.40 16.65
CA GLY A 98 41.22 -65.12 16.40
C GLY A 98 40.91 -64.07 17.47
N LEU A 99 39.64 -63.96 17.87
CA LEU A 99 39.20 -63.06 18.94
C LEU A 99 39.81 -63.47 20.28
N GLN A 100 39.87 -64.76 20.56
CA GLN A 100 40.52 -65.32 21.73
C GLN A 100 42.03 -65.10 21.69
N ALA A 101 42.70 -65.30 20.55
CA ALA A 101 44.12 -64.99 20.40
C ALA A 101 44.43 -63.50 20.63
N ILE A 102 43.57 -62.59 20.15
CA ILE A 102 43.68 -61.15 20.42
C ILE A 102 43.43 -60.87 21.91
N THR A 103 42.42 -61.50 22.50
CA THR A 103 42.08 -61.34 23.92
C THR A 103 43.19 -61.86 24.81
N ASP A 104 43.80 -62.99 24.48
CA ASP A 104 44.94 -63.56 25.20
C ASP A 104 46.19 -62.70 25.01
N ALA A 105 46.40 -62.11 23.83
CA ALA A 105 47.51 -61.16 23.62
C ALA A 105 47.33 -59.87 24.44
N VAL A 106 46.11 -59.34 24.51
CA VAL A 106 45.80 -58.07 25.18
C VAL A 106 45.64 -58.25 26.69
N PHE A 107 45.01 -59.32 27.15
CA PHE A 107 44.62 -59.56 28.54
C PHE A 107 45.30 -60.77 29.19
N GLY A 108 46.07 -61.57 28.44
CA GLY A 108 46.87 -62.66 29.00
C GLY A 108 48.06 -62.18 29.84
N SER A 109 48.37 -60.89 29.80
CA SER A 109 49.33 -60.25 30.71
C SER A 109 48.77 -58.94 31.27
N VAL A 110 49.05 -58.70 32.56
CA VAL A 110 48.72 -57.43 33.23
C VAL A 110 49.41 -56.25 32.51
N ALA A 111 50.63 -56.45 32.00
CA ALA A 111 51.37 -55.39 31.30
C ALA A 111 50.71 -54.99 29.98
N THR A 112 50.23 -55.95 29.19
CA THR A 112 49.55 -55.68 27.92
C THR A 112 48.17 -55.08 28.14
N ALA A 113 47.46 -55.51 29.20
CA ALA A 113 46.17 -54.94 29.57
C ALA A 113 46.27 -53.48 30.00
N VAL A 114 47.30 -53.13 30.81
CA VAL A 114 47.58 -51.75 31.20
C VAL A 114 47.95 -50.89 30.00
N LEU A 115 48.76 -51.41 29.07
CA LEU A 115 49.13 -50.70 27.84
C LEU A 115 47.91 -50.44 26.94
N PHE A 116 47.01 -51.42 26.82
CA PHE A 116 45.75 -51.27 26.09
C PHE A 116 44.86 -50.20 26.73
N LEU A 117 44.67 -50.22 28.05
CA LEU A 117 43.91 -49.19 28.75
C LEU A 117 44.51 -47.80 28.56
N LEU A 118 45.84 -47.67 28.62
CA LEU A 118 46.53 -46.40 28.42
C LEU A 118 46.34 -45.90 26.97
N ALA A 119 46.48 -46.78 25.98
CA ALA A 119 46.26 -46.44 24.58
C ALA A 119 44.82 -45.98 24.32
N VAL A 120 43.82 -46.71 24.84
CA VAL A 120 42.41 -46.33 24.75
C VAL A 120 42.17 -44.98 25.43
N THR A 121 42.72 -44.77 26.63
CA THR A 121 42.55 -43.50 27.36
C THR A 121 43.19 -42.32 26.61
N VAL A 122 44.38 -42.50 26.03
CA VAL A 122 45.05 -41.46 25.23
C VAL A 122 44.27 -41.15 23.96
N VAL A 123 43.80 -42.17 23.24
CA VAL A 123 42.99 -41.99 22.02
C VAL A 123 41.66 -41.32 22.36
N SER A 124 40.94 -41.80 23.37
CA SER A 124 39.70 -41.18 23.84
C SER A 124 39.93 -39.76 24.34
N GLY A 125 41.03 -39.48 25.04
CA GLY A 125 41.41 -38.15 25.49
C GLY A 125 41.73 -37.21 24.32
N TYR A 126 42.44 -37.68 23.30
CA TYR A 126 42.72 -36.91 22.08
C TYR A 126 41.45 -36.60 21.30
N VAL A 127 40.55 -37.57 21.14
CA VAL A 127 39.25 -37.38 20.53
C VAL A 127 38.42 -36.39 21.36
N ALA A 128 38.33 -36.58 22.67
CA ALA A 128 37.62 -35.66 23.57
C ALA A 128 38.19 -34.24 23.49
N PHE A 129 39.51 -34.06 23.47
CA PHE A 129 40.13 -32.75 23.31
C PHE A 129 39.76 -32.11 21.96
N ARG A 130 39.83 -32.85 20.86
CA ARG A 130 39.45 -32.33 19.54
C ARG A 130 37.95 -32.09 19.38
N VAL A 131 37.12 -32.87 20.07
CA VAL A 131 35.65 -32.88 19.92
C VAL A 131 34.95 -31.91 20.88
N ILE A 132 35.41 -31.87 22.13
CA ILE A 132 34.79 -31.12 23.23
C ILE A 132 35.41 -29.73 23.37
N VAL A 133 36.68 -29.53 23.02
CA VAL A 133 37.23 -28.17 22.95
C VAL A 133 36.67 -27.52 21.69
N PRO A 134 35.80 -26.50 21.82
CA PRO A 134 35.26 -25.83 20.65
C PRO A 134 36.41 -25.27 19.83
N PRO A 135 36.33 -25.30 18.48
CA PRO A 135 37.31 -24.65 17.63
C PRO A 135 37.30 -23.16 18.01
N ASN A 136 38.35 -22.72 18.69
CA ASN A 136 38.64 -21.37 19.20
C ASN A 136 37.40 -20.46 19.39
N PRO A 137 36.97 -20.15 20.64
CA PRO A 137 35.75 -19.37 20.90
C PRO A 137 35.68 -18.03 20.15
N ASP A 138 36.84 -17.43 19.86
CA ASP A 138 36.96 -16.22 19.04
C ASP A 138 36.39 -16.37 17.63
N PHE A 139 36.54 -17.53 16.99
CA PHE A 139 36.05 -17.74 15.62
C PHE A 139 34.53 -17.95 15.56
N VAL A 140 33.92 -18.48 16.62
CA VAL A 140 32.47 -18.60 16.72
C VAL A 140 31.87 -17.21 16.92
N ALA A 141 32.43 -16.42 17.84
CA ALA A 141 32.02 -15.03 18.05
C ALA A 141 32.22 -14.17 16.79
N LEU A 142 33.37 -14.30 16.11
CA LEU A 142 33.63 -13.61 14.84
C LEU A 142 32.68 -14.03 13.73
N ARG A 143 32.25 -15.31 13.68
CA ARG A 143 31.31 -15.80 12.67
C ARG A 143 29.90 -15.27 12.92
N GLU A 144 29.48 -15.19 14.18
CA GLU A 144 28.21 -14.60 14.56
C GLU A 144 28.20 -13.09 14.31
N GLN A 145 29.29 -12.40 14.64
CA GLN A 145 29.49 -10.99 14.29
C GLN A 145 29.48 -10.77 12.78
N LEU A 146 30.19 -11.58 11.98
CA LEU A 146 30.21 -11.48 10.52
C LEU A 146 28.82 -11.71 9.92
N LYS A 147 28.07 -12.70 10.44
CA LYS A 147 26.70 -12.95 10.02
C LYS A 147 25.79 -11.77 10.37
N SER A 148 25.90 -11.25 11.59
CA SER A 148 25.12 -10.09 12.03
C SER A 148 25.45 -8.83 11.20
N ALA A 149 26.72 -8.63 10.84
CA ALA A 149 27.16 -7.53 9.98
C ALA A 149 26.68 -7.70 8.53
N GLN A 150 26.67 -8.93 8.02
CA GLN A 150 26.13 -9.24 6.69
C GLN A 150 24.60 -9.01 6.64
N ASP A 151 23.87 -9.46 7.66
CA ASP A 151 22.43 -9.23 7.79
C ASP A 151 22.12 -7.73 7.94
N ALA A 152 22.92 -6.99 8.72
CA ALA A 152 22.82 -5.54 8.85
C ALA A 152 23.11 -4.82 7.52
N SER A 153 24.14 -5.25 6.79
CA SER A 153 24.47 -4.70 5.47
C SER A 153 23.34 -4.94 4.46
N GLY A 154 22.69 -6.10 4.50
CA GLY A 154 21.52 -6.39 3.66
C GLY A 154 20.35 -5.45 3.94
N ARG A 155 20.07 -5.19 5.23
CA ARG A 155 19.03 -4.25 5.65
C ARG A 155 19.33 -2.82 5.21
N VAL A 156 20.56 -2.35 5.45
CA VAL A 156 20.99 -1.01 5.03
C VAL A 156 20.87 -0.85 3.52
N LYS A 157 21.24 -1.88 2.73
CA LYS A 157 21.06 -1.83 1.27
C LYS A 157 19.59 -1.71 0.88
N SER A 158 18.70 -2.48 1.52
CA SER A 158 17.26 -2.38 1.25
C SER A 158 16.66 -1.03 1.67
N ASP A 159 17.15 -0.42 2.75
CA ASP A 159 16.73 0.92 3.19
C ASP A 159 17.23 2.00 2.22
N ILE A 160 18.46 1.88 1.69
CA ILE A 160 18.98 2.77 0.65
C ILE A 160 18.11 2.69 -0.60
N GLU A 161 17.79 1.48 -1.09
CA GLU A 161 16.93 1.29 -2.26
C GLU A 161 15.50 1.83 -2.04
N ARG A 162 14.99 1.80 -0.80
CA ARG A 162 13.71 2.43 -0.44
C ARG A 162 13.82 3.95 -0.46
N LEU A 163 14.85 4.51 0.16
CA LEU A 163 15.09 5.96 0.20
C LEU A 163 15.34 6.55 -1.20
N GLU A 164 16.02 5.82 -2.08
CA GLU A 164 16.20 6.24 -3.48
C GLU A 164 14.87 6.30 -4.24
N ARG A 165 13.97 5.35 -4.00
CA ARG A 165 12.61 5.37 -4.56
C ARG A 165 11.78 6.53 -4.02
N GLU A 166 11.74 6.69 -2.70
CA GLU A 166 11.03 7.81 -2.05
C GLU A 166 11.58 9.17 -2.52
N LYS A 167 12.90 9.31 -2.67
CA LYS A 167 13.50 10.54 -3.22
C LYS A 167 13.05 10.81 -4.66
N LYS A 168 12.97 9.77 -5.49
CA LYS A 168 12.50 9.89 -6.87
C LYS A 168 11.03 10.34 -6.91
N GLU A 169 10.17 9.70 -6.11
CA GLU A 169 8.75 10.07 -5.98
C GLU A 169 8.58 11.50 -5.48
N LEU A 170 9.35 11.93 -4.47
CA LEU A 170 9.31 13.32 -4.00
C LEU A 170 9.76 14.30 -5.08
N THR A 171 10.78 13.95 -5.86
CA THR A 171 11.29 14.81 -6.93
C THR A 171 10.24 14.97 -8.04
N GLU A 172 9.57 13.88 -8.42
CA GLU A 172 8.47 13.89 -9.38
C GLU A 172 7.28 14.71 -8.85
N PHE A 173 6.91 14.55 -7.58
CA PHE A 173 5.85 15.34 -6.95
C PHE A 173 6.17 16.84 -6.90
N VAL A 174 7.41 17.21 -6.57
CA VAL A 174 7.85 18.62 -6.57
C VAL A 174 7.79 19.19 -7.98
N ALA A 175 8.27 18.45 -8.98
CA ALA A 175 8.20 18.88 -10.38
C ALA A 175 6.74 19.09 -10.84
N GLU A 176 5.83 18.18 -10.47
CA GLU A 176 4.41 18.31 -10.77
C GLU A 176 3.79 19.54 -10.10
N LYS A 177 4.14 19.81 -8.83
CA LYS A 177 3.66 21.00 -8.11
C LYS A 177 4.20 22.29 -8.70
N GLU A 178 5.47 22.30 -9.11
CA GLU A 178 6.08 23.45 -9.78
C GLU A 178 5.39 23.73 -11.12
N GLN A 179 5.10 22.70 -11.91
CA GLN A 179 4.34 22.84 -13.15
C GLN A 179 2.93 23.38 -12.90
N ARG A 180 2.21 22.87 -11.89
CA ARG A 180 0.88 23.38 -11.51
C ARG A 180 0.94 24.83 -11.05
N LEU A 181 1.97 25.23 -10.30
CA LEU A 181 2.18 26.62 -9.88
C LEU A 181 2.45 27.53 -11.09
N GLN A 182 3.22 27.08 -12.07
CA GLN A 182 3.43 27.84 -13.30
C GLN A 182 2.13 28.04 -14.08
N VAL A 183 1.28 27.01 -14.19
CA VAL A 183 -0.04 27.12 -14.83
C VAL A 183 -0.92 28.13 -14.09
N LEU A 184 -1.02 28.03 -12.77
CA LEU A 184 -1.79 28.98 -11.96
C LEU A 184 -1.25 30.41 -12.08
N GLN A 185 0.08 30.57 -12.19
CA GLN A 185 0.70 31.87 -12.41
C GLN A 185 0.30 32.45 -13.78
N THR A 186 0.31 31.64 -14.84
CA THR A 186 -0.15 32.08 -16.16
C THR A 186 -1.65 32.41 -16.18
N GLU A 187 -2.49 31.65 -15.48
CA GLU A 187 -3.92 31.96 -15.34
C GLU A 187 -4.15 33.26 -14.57
N LEU A 188 -3.37 33.50 -13.51
CA LEU A 188 -3.45 34.71 -12.71
C LEU A 188 -3.00 35.95 -13.50
N ASP A 189 -1.97 35.82 -14.33
CA ASP A 189 -1.54 36.89 -15.22
C ASP A 189 -2.57 37.17 -16.32
N GLY A 190 -3.21 36.13 -16.87
CA GLY A 190 -4.35 36.28 -17.79
C GLY A 190 -5.56 36.97 -17.14
N LEU A 191 -5.90 36.62 -15.90
CA LEU A 191 -6.95 37.28 -15.12
C LEU A 191 -6.62 38.74 -14.83
N LYS A 192 -5.37 39.08 -14.49
CA LYS A 192 -4.95 40.47 -14.33
C LYS A 192 -5.11 41.27 -15.62
N GLU A 193 -4.76 40.68 -16.76
CA GLU A 193 -4.94 41.32 -18.05
C GLU A 193 -6.43 41.58 -18.33
N LEU A 194 -7.28 40.56 -18.16
CA LEU A 194 -8.75 40.70 -18.30
C LEU A 194 -9.34 41.75 -17.36
N VAL A 195 -8.90 41.81 -16.10
CA VAL A 195 -9.33 42.85 -15.15
C VAL A 195 -8.87 44.22 -15.62
N SER A 196 -7.64 44.36 -16.12
CA SER A 196 -7.13 45.63 -16.64
C SER A 196 -7.91 46.10 -17.88
N GLU A 197 -8.32 45.18 -18.75
CA GLU A 197 -9.18 45.46 -19.90
C GLU A 197 -10.59 45.85 -19.45
N GLY A 198 -11.15 45.12 -18.49
CA GLY A 198 -12.44 45.44 -17.86
C GLY A 198 -12.45 46.81 -17.19
N GLU A 199 -11.37 47.20 -16.51
CA GLU A 199 -11.21 48.55 -15.94
C GLU A 199 -11.15 49.64 -17.02
N LYS A 200 -10.41 49.39 -18.13
CA LYS A 200 -10.38 50.32 -19.27
C LYS A 200 -11.76 50.47 -19.91
N ALA A 201 -12.47 49.35 -20.14
CA ALA A 201 -13.82 49.35 -20.69
C ALA A 201 -14.81 50.07 -19.76
N ARG A 202 -14.72 49.85 -18.44
CA ARG A 202 -15.52 50.55 -17.43
C ARG A 202 -15.27 52.05 -17.45
N LYS A 203 -14.01 52.49 -17.52
CA LYS A 203 -13.66 53.92 -17.63
C LYS A 203 -14.19 54.53 -18.93
N ALA A 204 -14.11 53.81 -20.05
CA ALA A 204 -14.66 54.27 -21.33
C ALA A 204 -16.19 54.43 -21.26
N LEU A 205 -16.89 53.45 -20.67
CA LEU A 205 -18.34 53.53 -20.43
C LEU A 205 -18.72 54.67 -19.47
N GLU A 206 -17.92 54.92 -18.43
CA GLU A 206 -18.15 56.03 -17.51
C GLU A 206 -18.01 57.40 -18.21
N VAL A 207 -17.04 57.54 -19.12
CA VAL A 207 -16.90 58.74 -19.97
C VAL A 207 -18.11 58.89 -20.89
N GLN A 208 -18.53 57.82 -21.59
CA GLN A 208 -19.72 57.83 -22.44
C GLN A 208 -21.00 58.16 -21.65
N LEU A 209 -21.14 57.65 -20.43
CA LEU A 209 -22.26 57.98 -19.55
C LEU A 209 -22.23 59.44 -19.10
N LYS A 210 -21.06 60.01 -18.80
CA LYS A 210 -20.94 61.45 -18.49
C LYS A 210 -21.25 62.31 -19.70
N GLU A 211 -20.79 61.94 -20.89
CA GLU A 211 -21.11 62.62 -22.14
C GLU A 211 -22.62 62.53 -22.44
N ALA A 212 -23.22 61.35 -22.30
CA ALA A 212 -24.66 61.14 -22.46
C ALA A 212 -25.50 61.89 -21.41
N ALA A 213 -25.03 61.96 -20.16
CA ALA A 213 -25.68 62.75 -19.11
C ALA A 213 -25.58 64.26 -19.40
N SER A 214 -24.44 64.72 -19.94
CA SER A 214 -24.26 66.12 -20.32
C SER A 214 -25.11 66.51 -21.54
N SER A 215 -25.29 65.61 -22.50
CA SER A 215 -26.19 65.84 -23.64
C SER A 215 -27.65 65.70 -23.26
N ALA A 216 -28.00 64.85 -22.29
CA ALA A 216 -29.33 64.79 -21.70
C ALA A 216 -29.67 66.05 -20.88
N GLY A 217 -28.69 66.62 -20.15
CA GLY A 217 -28.84 67.93 -19.50
C GLY A 217 -29.11 69.04 -20.51
N ALA A 218 -28.31 69.10 -21.59
CA ALA A 218 -28.54 70.05 -22.68
C ALA A 218 -29.89 69.83 -23.41
N ALA A 219 -30.33 68.58 -23.54
CA ALA A 219 -31.64 68.26 -24.10
C ALA A 219 -32.79 68.67 -23.16
N SER A 220 -32.63 68.52 -21.85
CA SER A 220 -33.58 69.00 -20.83
C SER A 220 -33.66 70.51 -20.81
N ASP A 221 -32.54 71.21 -20.95
CA ASP A 221 -32.51 72.68 -21.04
C ASP A 221 -33.18 73.17 -22.33
N ALA A 222 -32.95 72.48 -23.45
CA ALA A 222 -33.62 72.76 -24.72
C ALA A 222 -35.13 72.43 -24.68
N GLU A 223 -35.53 71.36 -23.98
CA GLU A 223 -36.93 71.01 -23.75
C GLU A 223 -37.62 72.07 -22.87
N GLN A 224 -36.95 72.56 -21.83
CA GLN A 224 -37.46 73.63 -20.98
C GLN A 224 -37.60 74.95 -21.76
N GLU A 225 -36.65 75.30 -22.63
CA GLU A 225 -36.72 76.47 -23.51
C GLU A 225 -37.86 76.34 -24.55
N LEU A 226 -38.08 75.13 -25.07
CA LEU A 226 -39.20 74.83 -25.95
C LEU A 226 -40.54 74.94 -25.21
N LEU A 227 -40.64 74.45 -23.97
CA LEU A 227 -41.82 74.59 -23.13
C LEU A 227 -42.12 76.06 -22.80
N ASP A 228 -41.11 76.87 -22.49
CA ASP A 228 -41.26 78.32 -22.30
C ASP A 228 -41.70 79.03 -23.57
N THR A 229 -41.19 78.59 -24.72
CA THR A 229 -41.59 79.11 -26.04
C THR A 229 -43.03 78.71 -26.37
N ILE A 230 -43.44 77.49 -26.04
CA ILE A 230 -44.83 77.02 -26.16
C ILE A 230 -45.72 77.84 -25.23
N ALA A 231 -45.35 78.06 -23.98
CA ALA A 231 -46.13 78.87 -23.04
C ALA A 231 -46.32 80.31 -23.55
N LYS A 232 -45.27 80.93 -24.11
CA LYS A 232 -45.37 82.24 -24.78
C LYS A 232 -46.29 82.19 -26.00
N LYS A 233 -46.20 81.14 -26.81
CA LYS A 233 -47.08 80.94 -27.97
C LYS A 233 -48.52 80.68 -27.55
N ASP A 234 -48.77 79.95 -26.47
CA ASP A 234 -50.09 79.70 -25.92
C ASP A 234 -50.69 80.97 -25.31
N GLN A 235 -49.86 81.82 -24.69
CA GLN A 235 -50.30 83.15 -24.25
C GLN A 235 -50.64 84.05 -25.45
N ALA A 236 -49.84 83.99 -26.53
CA ALA A 236 -50.13 84.70 -27.77
C ALA A 236 -51.36 84.13 -28.48
N ILE A 237 -51.56 82.81 -28.47
CA ILE A 237 -52.76 82.14 -28.96
C ILE A 237 -53.95 82.55 -28.11
N GLY A 238 -53.82 82.63 -26.78
CA GLY A 238 -54.88 83.10 -25.89
C GLY A 238 -55.23 84.56 -26.14
N ALA A 239 -54.25 85.42 -26.39
CA ALA A 239 -54.47 86.81 -26.79
C ALA A 239 -55.12 86.90 -28.18
N LEU A 240 -54.67 86.09 -29.13
CA LEU A 240 -55.27 85.98 -30.46
C LEU A 240 -56.65 85.34 -30.41
N GLN A 241 -56.92 84.41 -29.50
CA GLN A 241 -58.22 83.80 -29.25
C GLN A 241 -59.16 84.77 -28.56
N ALA A 242 -58.67 85.63 -27.66
CA ALA A 242 -59.42 86.73 -27.10
C ALA A 242 -59.76 87.77 -28.18
N GLN A 243 -58.81 88.09 -29.07
CA GLN A 243 -59.06 88.93 -30.24
C GLN A 243 -60.01 88.25 -31.25
N ILE A 244 -59.89 86.93 -31.45
CA ILE A 244 -60.80 86.14 -32.28
C ILE A 244 -62.16 86.01 -31.61
N GLU A 245 -62.25 85.96 -30.28
CA GLU A 245 -63.51 85.97 -29.51
C GLU A 245 -64.16 87.34 -29.55
N GLU A 246 -63.38 88.41 -29.54
CA GLU A 246 -63.85 89.78 -29.73
C GLU A 246 -64.34 89.96 -31.17
N LEU A 247 -63.60 89.43 -32.15
CA LEU A 247 -64.01 89.33 -33.55
C LEU A 247 -65.20 88.37 -33.75
N ARG A 248 -65.33 87.29 -32.97
CA ARG A 248 -66.49 86.37 -32.98
C ARG A 248 -67.69 86.97 -32.27
N LYS A 249 -67.52 87.77 -31.23
CA LYS A 249 -68.61 88.58 -30.66
C LYS A 249 -69.12 89.59 -31.68
N SER A 250 -68.26 90.02 -32.62
CA SER A 250 -68.67 90.80 -33.80
C SER A 250 -69.22 89.96 -34.98
N MET A 251 -69.15 88.62 -34.94
CA MET A 251 -69.61 87.72 -36.01
C MET A 251 -70.34 86.47 -35.48
N LYS A 252 -71.67 86.44 -35.64
CA LYS A 252 -72.55 85.33 -35.25
C LYS A 252 -72.27 84.00 -36.02
N THR A 253 -72.24 82.88 -35.26
CA THR A 253 -72.62 81.48 -35.61
C THR A 253 -71.60 80.57 -36.36
N PRO A 254 -71.69 79.20 -36.32
CA PRO A 254 -71.11 78.35 -35.27
C PRO A 254 -70.23 77.17 -35.78
N ALA A 255 -69.67 76.43 -34.80
CA ALA A 255 -69.31 74.99 -34.80
C ALA A 255 -68.11 74.48 -35.63
N ILE A 256 -67.29 73.61 -35.01
CA ILE A 256 -67.10 72.18 -35.34
C ILE A 256 -65.95 71.57 -34.50
N ALA A 257 -66.13 70.29 -34.19
CA ALA A 257 -65.36 69.32 -33.40
C ALA A 257 -63.86 69.13 -33.75
N ALA A 258 -63.09 68.46 -32.88
CA ALA A 258 -62.81 67.00 -32.98
C ALA A 258 -61.47 66.54 -32.35
N VAL A 259 -61.46 65.25 -31.95
CA VAL A 259 -60.35 64.25 -32.00
C VAL A 259 -59.25 64.24 -30.92
N ALA A 260 -59.05 63.08 -30.28
CA ALA A 260 -57.77 62.35 -30.26
C ALA A 260 -57.91 60.92 -29.67
N THR A 261 -57.73 59.94 -30.55
CA THR A 261 -57.36 58.54 -30.27
C THR A 261 -55.88 58.44 -29.89
N GLY A 262 -55.54 57.61 -28.89
CA GLY A 262 -54.16 57.26 -28.54
C GLY A 262 -53.92 55.75 -28.62
N GLY A 263 -53.04 55.32 -29.52
CA GLY A 263 -52.54 53.96 -29.64
C GLY A 263 -51.24 53.80 -28.87
N GLU A 264 -51.28 53.03 -27.78
CA GLU A 264 -50.10 52.69 -26.96
C GLU A 264 -50.13 51.24 -26.42
N ALA A 265 -50.98 50.37 -26.99
CA ALA A 265 -51.24 49.04 -26.44
C ALA A 265 -50.42 47.89 -27.07
N THR A 266 -49.63 48.14 -28.11
CA THR A 266 -48.97 47.04 -28.87
C THR A 266 -47.49 46.83 -28.55
N LYS A 267 -46.84 47.76 -27.83
CA LYS A 267 -45.42 47.63 -27.43
C LYS A 267 -45.20 46.95 -26.07
N THR A 268 -46.23 46.91 -25.23
CA THR A 268 -46.17 46.30 -23.89
C THR A 268 -46.43 44.80 -23.95
N ASP A 269 -47.22 44.33 -24.91
CA ASP A 269 -47.67 42.94 -25.02
C ASP A 269 -46.62 41.99 -25.60
N THR A 270 -45.64 42.51 -26.33
CA THR A 270 -44.53 41.72 -26.88
C THR A 270 -43.42 41.46 -25.87
N LYS A 271 -43.17 42.40 -24.96
CA LYS A 271 -42.15 42.26 -23.91
C LYS A 271 -42.57 41.30 -22.79
N THR A 272 -43.86 41.23 -22.47
CA THR A 272 -44.40 40.26 -21.50
C THR A 272 -44.25 38.82 -21.99
N ARG A 273 -44.51 38.56 -23.28
CA ARG A 273 -44.35 37.22 -23.86
C ARG A 273 -42.89 36.74 -23.93
N GLU A 274 -41.96 37.65 -24.18
CA GLU A 274 -40.54 37.31 -24.25
C GLU A 274 -39.96 36.95 -22.87
N LEU A 275 -40.36 37.68 -21.82
CA LEU A 275 -39.96 37.39 -20.43
C LEU A 275 -40.59 36.09 -19.91
N GLU A 276 -41.83 35.79 -20.28
CA GLU A 276 -42.51 34.55 -19.90
C GLU A 276 -41.86 33.32 -20.55
N ALA A 277 -41.39 33.43 -21.80
CA ALA A 277 -40.64 32.38 -22.48
C ALA A 277 -39.27 32.12 -21.84
N GLN A 278 -38.56 33.17 -21.41
CA GLN A 278 -37.27 33.04 -20.73
C GLN A 278 -37.42 32.37 -19.35
N LEU A 279 -38.50 32.68 -18.61
CA LEU A 279 -38.77 32.03 -17.32
C LEU A 279 -39.09 30.54 -17.47
N MET A 280 -39.87 30.16 -18.49
CA MET A 280 -40.16 28.74 -18.74
C MET A 280 -38.90 27.95 -19.11
N GLU A 281 -38.00 28.51 -19.90
CA GLU A 281 -36.74 27.82 -20.26
C GLU A 281 -35.79 27.68 -19.06
N ILE A 282 -35.69 28.69 -18.19
CA ILE A 282 -34.91 28.59 -16.95
C ILE A 282 -35.50 27.55 -16.00
N ARG A 283 -36.84 27.50 -15.89
CA ARG A 283 -37.54 26.51 -15.05
C ARG A 283 -37.31 25.09 -15.55
N ARG A 284 -37.44 24.84 -16.85
CA ARG A 284 -37.18 23.55 -17.48
C ARG A 284 -35.74 23.07 -17.26
N ARG A 285 -34.76 23.98 -17.34
CA ARG A 285 -33.35 23.67 -17.05
C ARG A 285 -33.09 23.38 -15.58
N ALA A 286 -33.77 24.05 -14.67
CA ALA A 286 -33.68 23.79 -13.23
C ALA A 286 -34.28 22.43 -12.86
N GLU A 287 -35.43 22.06 -13.44
CA GLU A 287 -36.04 20.74 -13.26
C GLU A 287 -35.13 19.63 -13.80
N THR A 288 -34.53 19.83 -14.98
CA THR A 288 -33.53 18.89 -15.52
C THR A 288 -32.32 18.74 -14.57
N ALA A 289 -31.80 19.83 -14.02
CA ALA A 289 -30.67 19.77 -13.08
C ALA A 289 -31.03 19.06 -11.75
N ALA A 290 -32.27 19.19 -11.28
CA ALA A 290 -32.75 18.51 -10.08
C ALA A 290 -32.89 16.99 -10.30
N ASP A 291 -33.47 16.58 -11.43
CA ASP A 291 -33.56 15.15 -11.80
C ASP A 291 -32.16 14.53 -11.97
N PHE A 292 -31.22 15.29 -12.54
CA PHE A 292 -29.82 14.86 -12.67
C PHE A 292 -29.08 14.78 -11.33
N ALA A 293 -29.27 15.75 -10.43
CA ALA A 293 -28.69 15.70 -9.09
C ALA A 293 -29.17 14.46 -8.31
N GLN A 294 -30.46 14.11 -8.46
CA GLN A 294 -31.02 12.92 -7.84
C GLN A 294 -30.45 11.61 -8.42
N SER A 295 -30.21 11.56 -9.74
CA SER A 295 -29.52 10.44 -10.40
C SER A 295 -28.11 10.24 -9.83
N VAL A 296 -27.34 11.33 -9.71
CA VAL A 296 -25.97 11.29 -9.20
C VAL A 296 -25.92 10.89 -7.71
N ILE A 297 -26.85 11.38 -6.89
CA ILE A 297 -26.97 10.98 -5.47
C ILE A 297 -27.25 9.48 -5.35
N THR A 298 -28.00 8.90 -6.28
CA THR A 298 -28.37 7.47 -6.24
C THR A 298 -27.20 6.58 -6.67
N ASP A 299 -26.38 7.00 -7.64
CA ASP A 299 -25.25 6.22 -8.16
C ASP A 299 -23.97 6.33 -7.31
N LEU A 300 -23.82 7.42 -6.55
CA LEU A 300 -22.63 7.71 -5.74
C LEU A 300 -22.30 6.66 -4.65
N PRO A 301 -23.27 6.14 -3.87
CA PRO A 301 -23.01 5.10 -2.88
C PRO A 301 -22.49 3.79 -3.49
N GLU A 302 -22.99 3.42 -4.66
CA GLU A 302 -22.51 2.24 -5.41
C GLU A 302 -21.06 2.47 -5.88
N LEU A 303 -20.75 3.69 -6.33
CA LEU A 303 -19.39 4.08 -6.70
C LEU A 303 -18.41 4.05 -5.53
N VAL A 304 -18.82 4.48 -4.32
CA VAL A 304 -18.00 4.38 -3.10
C VAL A 304 -17.69 2.90 -2.78
N SER A 305 -18.69 2.02 -2.93
CA SER A 305 -18.51 0.59 -2.74
C SER A 305 -17.56 -0.02 -3.79
N GLU A 306 -17.67 0.37 -5.06
CA GLU A 306 -16.75 -0.05 -6.13
C GLU A 306 -15.30 0.41 -5.86
N VAL A 307 -15.11 1.65 -5.39
CA VAL A 307 -13.78 2.19 -5.05
C VAL A 307 -13.17 1.44 -3.87
N GLN A 308 -13.96 1.11 -2.83
CA GLN A 308 -13.48 0.32 -1.70
C GLN A 308 -13.09 -1.12 -2.10
N ALA A 309 -13.83 -1.71 -3.04
CA ALA A 309 -13.58 -3.05 -3.58
C ALA A 309 -12.44 -3.12 -4.62
N SER A 310 -12.03 -1.99 -5.21
CA SER A 310 -10.99 -1.92 -6.24
C SER A 310 -9.59 -2.34 -5.75
N ALA A 311 -8.63 -2.56 -6.67
CA ALA A 311 -7.24 -2.90 -6.34
C ALA A 311 -6.36 -1.68 -5.99
N LEU A 312 -6.96 -0.49 -5.79
CA LEU A 312 -6.25 0.75 -5.51
C LEU A 312 -5.55 0.74 -4.14
N ASP A 313 -4.49 1.53 -4.01
CA ASP A 313 -3.75 1.67 -2.76
C ASP A 313 -4.66 2.12 -1.60
N PRO A 314 -4.44 1.66 -0.36
CA PRO A 314 -5.29 1.99 0.78
C PRO A 314 -5.45 3.49 1.03
N SER A 315 -4.40 4.27 0.79
CA SER A 315 -4.42 5.74 0.90
C SER A 315 -5.29 6.39 -0.19
N ALA A 316 -5.23 5.89 -1.42
CA ALA A 316 -6.06 6.35 -2.54
C ALA A 316 -7.54 6.01 -2.30
N LYS A 317 -7.85 4.83 -1.75
CA LYS A 317 -9.22 4.44 -1.38
C LYS A 317 -9.84 5.40 -0.36
N ILE A 318 -9.07 5.77 0.67
CA ILE A 318 -9.53 6.70 1.72
C ILE A 318 -9.73 8.11 1.13
N ALA A 319 -8.79 8.59 0.31
CA ALA A 319 -8.91 9.92 -0.31
C ALA A 319 -10.12 10.01 -1.26
N LEU A 320 -10.33 8.99 -2.09
CA LEU A 320 -11.41 8.97 -3.08
C LEU A 320 -12.79 8.79 -2.45
N SER A 321 -12.92 7.93 -1.43
CA SER A 321 -14.17 7.80 -0.67
C SER A 321 -14.53 9.10 0.06
N THR A 322 -13.54 9.75 0.69
CA THR A 322 -13.76 11.06 1.37
C THR A 322 -14.18 12.15 0.39
N LEU A 323 -13.61 12.16 -0.82
CA LEU A 323 -13.96 13.12 -1.87
C LEU A 323 -15.39 12.88 -2.40
N LEU A 324 -15.77 11.61 -2.62
CA LEU A 324 -17.14 11.24 -3.01
C LEU A 324 -18.15 11.62 -1.92
N GLU A 325 -17.86 11.36 -0.64
CA GLU A 325 -18.73 11.76 0.47
C GLU A 325 -18.90 13.28 0.59
N ASN A 326 -17.83 14.05 0.33
CA ASN A 326 -17.89 15.51 0.32
C ASN A 326 -18.70 16.05 -0.86
N ILE A 327 -18.63 15.40 -2.03
CA ILE A 327 -19.47 15.72 -3.18
C ILE A 327 -20.94 15.42 -2.89
N VAL A 328 -21.26 14.26 -2.27
CA VAL A 328 -22.63 13.94 -1.83
C VAL A 328 -23.17 15.02 -0.90
N LYS A 329 -22.40 15.44 0.11
CA LYS A 329 -22.80 16.50 1.05
C LYS A 329 -22.98 17.86 0.36
N ALA A 330 -22.20 18.15 -0.68
CA ALA A 330 -22.32 19.40 -1.44
C ALA A 330 -23.57 19.38 -2.34
N ILE A 331 -23.86 18.26 -3.02
CA ILE A 331 -25.03 18.13 -3.89
C ILE A 331 -26.33 18.06 -3.07
N ASP A 332 -26.35 17.37 -1.93
CA ASP A 332 -27.53 17.30 -1.04
C ASP A 332 -27.94 18.68 -0.50
N ARG A 333 -26.97 19.58 -0.27
CA ARG A 333 -27.24 20.98 0.08
C ARG A 333 -27.88 21.78 -1.05
N VAL A 334 -27.62 21.39 -2.30
CA VAL A 334 -28.07 22.10 -3.52
C VAL A 334 -29.39 21.54 -4.04
N SER A 335 -29.69 20.26 -3.80
CA SER A 335 -30.87 19.55 -4.32
C SER A 335 -32.14 19.71 -3.46
N ARG A 336 -32.07 20.32 -2.27
CA ARG A 336 -33.26 20.45 -1.40
C ARG A 336 -34.36 21.27 -2.11
N PRO A 337 -35.60 20.75 -2.19
CA PRO A 337 -36.70 21.47 -2.79
C PRO A 337 -37.01 22.76 -2.01
N PRO A 338 -37.62 23.78 -2.66
CA PRO A 338 -37.81 25.10 -2.09
C PRO A 338 -38.86 25.05 -0.98
N GLY A 339 -38.41 24.81 0.23
CA GLY A 339 -39.20 24.81 1.45
C GLY A 339 -38.34 25.35 2.57
N ASP A 340 -38.66 26.57 2.98
CA ASP A 340 -38.11 27.34 4.09
C ASP A 340 -36.79 28.11 3.90
N LYS A 341 -36.99 29.44 3.86
CA LYS A 341 -36.10 30.56 4.23
C LYS A 341 -35.11 31.05 3.16
N THR A 342 -35.56 32.14 2.53
CA THR A 342 -34.79 33.33 2.10
C THR A 342 -33.29 33.14 1.98
N GLN A 343 -32.82 32.93 0.75
CA GLN A 343 -31.57 33.50 0.26
C GLN A 343 -31.66 33.66 -1.26
N GLU A 344 -31.69 34.91 -1.71
CA GLU A 344 -31.51 35.32 -3.09
C GLU A 344 -30.06 35.02 -3.50
N GLY A 345 -29.88 34.04 -4.39
CA GLY A 345 -28.61 33.68 -4.99
C GLY A 345 -28.82 33.05 -6.37
N PRO A 346 -27.89 33.22 -7.32
CA PRO A 346 -28.15 32.99 -8.75
C PRO A 346 -28.19 31.50 -9.10
N ARG A 347 -29.31 31.06 -9.70
CA ARG A 347 -29.60 29.67 -10.12
C ARG A 347 -28.69 29.10 -11.21
N VAL A 348 -27.80 29.92 -11.78
CA VAL A 348 -26.90 29.52 -12.89
C VAL A 348 -25.64 28.81 -12.38
N GLU A 349 -25.23 29.08 -11.14
CA GLU A 349 -24.09 28.40 -10.51
C GLU A 349 -24.41 26.96 -10.11
N MET A 350 -25.69 26.63 -9.87
CA MET A 350 -26.15 25.28 -9.57
C MET A 350 -25.86 24.29 -10.69
N ILE A 351 -26.03 24.70 -11.95
CA ILE A 351 -25.89 23.82 -13.11
C ILE A 351 -24.41 23.48 -13.35
N GLY A 352 -23.52 24.48 -13.24
CA GLY A 352 -22.08 24.28 -13.38
C GLY A 352 -21.50 23.40 -12.28
N ALA A 353 -21.95 23.57 -11.03
CA ALA A 353 -21.51 22.75 -9.91
C ALA A 353 -21.93 21.27 -10.04
N VAL A 354 -23.15 21.01 -10.52
CA VAL A 354 -23.65 19.64 -10.73
C VAL A 354 -22.93 18.96 -11.91
N MET A 355 -22.63 19.68 -12.99
CA MET A 355 -21.83 19.15 -14.10
C MET A 355 -20.39 18.80 -13.68
N MET A 356 -19.72 19.69 -12.93
CA MET A 356 -18.36 19.41 -12.43
C MET A 356 -18.34 18.20 -11.49
N ALA A 357 -19.37 18.03 -10.64
CA ALA A 357 -19.47 16.86 -9.79
C ALA A 357 -19.62 15.55 -10.58
N HIS A 358 -20.34 15.59 -11.71
CA HIS A 358 -20.48 14.44 -12.61
C HIS A 358 -19.15 14.08 -13.29
N GLU A 359 -18.40 15.06 -13.79
CA GLU A 359 -17.09 14.82 -14.41
C GLU A 359 -16.09 14.21 -13.42
N ILE A 360 -16.13 14.65 -12.16
CA ILE A 360 -15.31 14.10 -11.09
C ILE A 360 -15.74 12.66 -10.77
N ALA A 361 -17.03 12.37 -10.66
CA ALA A 361 -17.54 11.02 -10.44
C ALA A 361 -17.15 10.06 -11.58
N ASP A 362 -17.27 10.50 -12.84
CA ASP A 362 -16.85 9.74 -14.02
C ASP A 362 -15.33 9.51 -14.07
N GLY A 363 -14.55 10.51 -13.66
CA GLY A 363 -13.10 10.38 -13.50
C GLY A 363 -12.73 9.29 -12.49
N ILE A 364 -13.42 9.27 -11.34
CA ILE A 364 -13.19 8.28 -10.28
C ILE A 364 -13.61 6.88 -10.74
N LYS A 365 -14.74 6.76 -11.43
CA LYS A 365 -15.21 5.49 -12.03
C LYS A 365 -14.19 4.91 -13.01
N LYS A 366 -13.53 5.75 -13.82
CA LYS A 366 -12.46 5.32 -14.73
C LYS A 366 -11.21 4.84 -13.99
N MET A 367 -10.89 5.43 -12.84
CA MET A 367 -9.74 5.00 -12.03
C MET A 367 -10.02 3.70 -11.26
N ALA A 368 -11.25 3.49 -10.79
CA ALA A 368 -11.62 2.28 -10.05
C ALA A 368 -11.71 1.01 -10.92
N ARG A 369 -11.86 1.15 -12.24
CA ARG A 369 -11.90 0.05 -13.22
C ARG A 369 -10.53 -0.38 -13.77
N ARG A 370 -9.47 0.37 -13.46
CA ARG A 370 -8.09 -0.02 -13.75
C ARG A 370 -7.51 -0.75 -12.54
#